data_AF-A0A7K2YJF2-F1
#
_entry.id   AF-A0A7K2YJF2-F1
#
_cell.length_a   1.000
_cell.length_b   1.000
_cell.length_c   1.000
_cell.angle_alpha   90.00
_cell.angle_beta   90.00
_cell.angle_gamma   90.00
#
_symmetry.space_group_name_H-M   'P 1'
#
loop_
_entity.id
_entity.type
_entity.pdbx_description
1 polymer ?
#
loop_
_entity_poly.entity_id
_entity_poly.type
_entity_poly.pdbx_seq_one_letter_code
_entity_poly.pdbx_strand_id
1 'polypeptide(L)'
;MTTAHRGRTHVPAPESAEARSGAGDGFVCGIDFGGTKIAIATARPDGIVLADTRLRTDAPAGAEQALRRALDAARALVERTAAETGGHCAAVGAASPGIVLPDRILLAPNVPGWQNLTLAATLRDAFGLDRAHVAVGTDAKAAALAEVRWGALRGADPAILLSLGT
;
A
#
# COMPACT_ATOMS: atom_id res chain seq x y z
N MET A 1 34.92 8.93 43.90
CA MET A 1 34.08 10.09 43.57
C MET A 1 34.19 10.30 42.06
N THR A 2 33.18 10.14 41.20
CA THR A 2 31.74 9.88 41.35
C THR A 2 31.27 9.25 40.04
N THR A 3 30.62 8.10 40.14
CA THR A 3 29.95 7.37 39.06
C THR A 3 28.67 8.12 38.68
N ALA A 4 28.53 8.57 37.43
CA ALA A 4 27.30 9.19 36.95
C ALA A 4 26.45 8.16 36.18
N HIS A 5 25.46 7.63 36.89
CA HIS A 5 24.44 6.71 36.42
C HIS A 5 23.44 7.48 35.53
N ARG A 6 23.44 7.25 34.21
CA ARG A 6 22.35 7.76 33.34
C ARG A 6 21.16 6.81 33.45
N GLY A 7 20.09 7.31 34.07
CA GLY A 7 18.84 6.60 34.27
C GLY A 7 18.20 6.16 32.96
N ARG A 8 17.84 4.88 32.89
CA ARG A 8 16.93 4.33 31.89
C ARG A 8 15.54 4.88 32.20
N THR A 9 15.04 5.80 31.39
CA THR A 9 13.62 6.14 31.40
C THR A 9 12.85 4.94 30.88
N HIS A 10 12.18 4.24 31.80
CA HIS A 10 11.19 3.21 31.48
C HIS A 10 10.00 3.92 30.82
N VAL A 11 9.92 3.80 29.49
CA VAL A 11 8.71 4.18 28.75
C VAL A 11 7.74 3.00 28.90
N PRO A 12 6.56 3.19 29.53
CA PRO A 12 5.61 2.10 29.64
C PRO A 12 5.12 1.70 28.25
N ALA A 13 5.04 0.39 28.00
CA ALA A 13 4.41 -0.14 26.80
C ALA A 13 2.95 0.35 26.74
N PRO A 14 2.43 0.72 25.56
CA PRO A 14 1.01 1.05 25.46
C PRO A 14 0.21 -0.19 25.86
N GLU A 15 -0.72 0.00 26.79
CA GLU A 15 -1.69 -1.01 27.21
C GLU A 15 -2.34 -1.62 25.98
N SER A 16 -2.28 -2.95 25.92
CA SER A 16 -2.94 -3.76 24.91
C SER A 16 -4.44 -3.47 24.95
N ALA A 17 -4.91 -2.72 23.95
CA ALA A 17 -6.32 -2.52 23.71
C ALA A 17 -6.95 -3.90 23.44
N GLU A 18 -7.78 -4.34 24.38
CA GLU A 18 -8.59 -5.55 24.25
C GLU A 18 -9.39 -5.49 22.95
N ALA A 19 -9.16 -6.49 22.10
CA ALA A 19 -9.88 -6.68 20.85
C ALA A 19 -11.37 -6.87 21.17
N ARG A 20 -12.18 -5.86 20.87
CA ARG A 20 -13.63 -6.02 20.83
C ARG A 20 -13.96 -6.94 19.67
N SER A 21 -14.33 -8.18 19.99
CA SER A 21 -14.87 -9.12 19.01
C SER A 21 -16.26 -8.67 18.55
N GLY A 22 -16.44 -8.52 17.24
CA GLY A 22 -17.74 -8.28 16.62
C GLY A 22 -17.60 -7.79 15.17
N ALA A 23 -17.99 -8.63 14.21
CA ALA A 23 -17.90 -8.44 12.75
C ALA A 23 -16.46 -8.13 12.27
N GLY A 24 -15.84 -9.04 11.50
CA GLY A 24 -14.40 -8.98 11.21
C GLY A 24 -13.94 -7.59 10.77
N ASP A 25 -12.90 -7.09 11.43
CA ASP A 25 -12.35 -5.76 11.20
C ASP A 25 -12.08 -5.54 9.70
N GLY A 26 -12.33 -4.32 9.22
CA GLY A 26 -12.00 -3.95 7.85
C GLY A 26 -10.49 -4.00 7.62
N PHE A 27 -10.07 -4.62 6.51
CA PHE A 27 -8.69 -4.59 6.04
C PHE A 27 -8.58 -3.78 4.74
N VAL A 28 -7.36 -3.45 4.33
CA VAL A 28 -7.09 -2.72 3.09
C VAL A 28 -6.27 -3.57 2.13
N CYS A 29 -6.34 -3.28 0.83
CA CYS A 29 -5.49 -3.89 -0.19
C CYS A 29 -4.61 -2.84 -0.87
N GLY A 30 -3.30 -3.05 -0.91
CA GLY A 30 -2.33 -2.20 -1.59
C GLY A 30 -1.72 -2.90 -2.80
N ILE A 31 -1.57 -2.18 -3.91
CA ILE A 31 -0.90 -2.64 -5.14
C ILE A 31 0.25 -1.70 -5.47
N ASP A 32 1.48 -2.19 -5.52
CA ASP A 32 2.65 -1.43 -5.96
C ASP A 32 3.11 -1.93 -7.33
N PHE A 33 2.85 -1.13 -8.35
CA PHE A 33 3.27 -1.40 -9.72
C PHE A 33 4.70 -0.92 -9.92
N GLY A 34 5.67 -1.82 -10.00
CA GLY A 34 7.03 -1.51 -10.44
C GLY A 34 7.27 -1.86 -11.91
N GLY A 35 8.41 -1.45 -12.46
CA GLY A 35 8.80 -1.78 -13.84
C GLY A 35 9.05 -3.28 -14.05
N THR A 36 9.51 -3.99 -13.02
CA THR A 36 9.85 -5.43 -13.10
C THR A 36 8.85 -6.33 -12.39
N LYS A 37 8.33 -5.87 -11.25
CA LYS A 37 7.45 -6.63 -10.37
C LYS A 37 6.24 -5.79 -9.97
N ILE A 38 5.15 -6.47 -9.69
CA ILE A 38 3.96 -5.92 -9.05
C ILE A 38 3.84 -6.60 -7.69
N ALA A 39 3.85 -5.83 -6.61
CA ALA A 39 3.61 -6.33 -5.27
C ALA A 39 2.17 -6.02 -4.84
N ILE A 40 1.51 -6.97 -4.20
CA ILE A 40 0.13 -6.84 -3.75
C ILE A 40 0.06 -7.36 -2.32
N ALA A 41 -0.56 -6.60 -1.42
CA ALA A 41 -0.70 -7.00 -0.03
C ALA A 41 -2.06 -6.58 0.52
N THR A 42 -2.65 -7.44 1.37
CA THR A 42 -3.70 -7.04 2.28
C THR A 42 -3.09 -6.70 3.64
N ALA A 43 -3.63 -5.69 4.32
CA ALA A 43 -3.11 -5.24 5.61
C ALA A 43 -4.22 -4.72 6.51
N ARG A 44 -3.97 -4.76 7.81
CA ARG A 44 -4.77 -4.07 8.82
C ARG A 44 -4.52 -2.55 8.74
N PRO A 45 -5.44 -1.71 9.23
CA PRO A 45 -5.27 -0.25 9.23
C PRO A 45 -4.04 0.26 10.00
N ASP A 46 -3.51 -0.55 10.93
CA ASP A 46 -2.29 -0.26 11.69
C ASP A 46 -0.99 -0.60 10.93
N GLY A 47 -1.10 -1.05 9.67
CA GLY A 47 0.03 -1.35 8.80
C GLY A 47 0.53 -2.80 8.88
N ILE A 48 -0.08 -3.65 9.70
CA ILE A 48 0.28 -5.07 9.78
C ILE A 48 -0.22 -5.81 8.53
N VAL A 49 0.72 -6.35 7.75
CA VAL A 49 0.43 -7.17 6.56
C VAL A 49 -0.24 -8.48 6.99
N LEU A 50 -1.37 -8.80 6.36
CA LEU A 50 -2.14 -10.01 6.57
C LEU A 50 -1.74 -11.10 5.57
N ALA A 51 -1.64 -10.75 4.29
CA ALA A 51 -1.17 -11.62 3.23
C ALA A 51 -0.55 -10.81 2.09
N ASP A 52 0.37 -11.40 1.35
CA ASP A 52 0.95 -10.77 0.15
C ASP A 52 1.09 -11.75 -1.02
N THR A 53 1.23 -11.19 -2.21
CA THR A 53 1.63 -11.91 -3.44
C THR A 53 2.43 -10.98 -4.34
N ARG A 54 3.19 -11.57 -5.27
CA ARG A 54 4.00 -10.85 -6.24
C ARG A 54 3.86 -11.44 -7.63
N LEU A 55 3.80 -10.57 -8.63
CA LEU A 55 3.79 -10.93 -10.04
C LEU A 55 4.97 -10.27 -10.76
N ARG A 56 5.39 -10.86 -11.88
CA ARG A 56 6.20 -10.13 -12.87
C ARG A 56 5.31 -9.12 -13.60
N THR A 57 5.82 -7.90 -13.80
CA THR A 57 5.10 -6.86 -14.56
C THR A 57 4.99 -7.24 -16.03
N ASP A 58 6.00 -7.91 -16.58
CA ASP A 58 6.13 -8.21 -18.01
C ASP A 58 5.93 -6.96 -18.89
N ALA A 59 6.65 -5.89 -18.52
CA ALA A 59 6.51 -4.55 -19.09
C ALA A 59 6.43 -4.49 -20.64
N PRO A 60 7.20 -5.27 -21.42
CA PRO A 60 7.09 -5.25 -22.88
C PRO A 60 5.70 -5.62 -23.42
N ALA A 61 4.91 -6.38 -22.66
CA ALA A 61 3.54 -6.75 -23.02
C ALA A 61 2.50 -5.65 -22.70
N GLY A 62 2.95 -4.51 -22.15
CA GLY A 62 2.15 -3.31 -21.98
C GLY A 62 1.34 -3.24 -20.69
N ALA A 63 0.71 -2.09 -20.51
CA ALA A 63 0.06 -1.65 -19.28
C ALA A 63 -1.21 -2.43 -18.94
N GLU A 64 -2.07 -2.64 -19.93
CA GLU A 64 -3.39 -3.24 -19.74
C GLU A 64 -3.31 -4.68 -19.23
N GLN A 65 -2.40 -5.48 -19.76
CA GLN A 65 -2.22 -6.86 -19.30
C GLN A 65 -1.68 -6.91 -17.86
N ALA A 66 -0.76 -6.01 -17.51
CA ALA A 66 -0.18 -5.92 -16.18
C ALA A 66 -1.26 -5.50 -15.16
N LEU A 67 -2.05 -4.48 -15.49
CA LEU A 67 -3.18 -4.05 -14.67
C LEU A 67 -4.21 -5.18 -14.49
N ARG A 68 -4.64 -5.83 -15.57
CA ARG A 68 -5.61 -6.92 -15.51
C ARG A 68 -5.14 -8.05 -14.59
N ARG A 69 -3.92 -8.53 -14.77
CA ARG A 69 -3.33 -9.60 -13.94
C ARG A 69 -3.18 -9.17 -12.48
N ALA A 70 -2.81 -7.92 -12.23
CA ALA A 70 -2.73 -7.40 -10.87
C ALA A 70 -4.11 -7.36 -10.20
N LEU A 71 -5.17 -6.94 -10.90
CA LEU A 71 -6.53 -6.94 -10.38
C LEU A 71 -7.03 -8.36 -10.10
N ASP A 72 -6.76 -9.32 -10.98
CA ASP A 72 -7.11 -10.72 -10.77
C ASP A 72 -6.43 -11.28 -9.51
N ALA A 73 -5.13 -11.04 -9.34
CA ALA A 73 -4.39 -11.48 -8.17
C ALA A 73 -4.83 -10.74 -6.88
N ALA A 74 -5.14 -9.45 -6.97
CA ALA A 74 -5.61 -8.66 -5.84
C ALA A 74 -7.00 -9.10 -5.38
N ARG A 75 -7.93 -9.41 -6.29
CA ARG A 75 -9.23 -10.01 -5.94
C ARG A 75 -9.06 -11.34 -5.22
N ALA A 76 -8.27 -12.24 -5.79
CA ALA A 76 -8.00 -13.54 -5.16
C ALA A 76 -7.35 -13.40 -3.77
N LEU A 77 -6.47 -12.41 -3.59
CA LEU A 77 -5.86 -12.12 -2.29
C LEU A 77 -6.89 -11.58 -1.29
N VAL A 78 -7.74 -10.63 -1.71
CA VAL A 78 -8.81 -10.06 -0.89
C VAL A 78 -9.83 -11.12 -0.47
N GLU A 79 -10.28 -11.97 -1.39
CA GLU A 79 -11.21 -13.07 -1.09
C GLU A 79 -10.62 -14.04 -0.07
N ARG A 80 -9.34 -14.41 -0.23
CA ARG A 80 -8.63 -15.26 0.73
C ARG A 80 -8.54 -14.60 2.10
N THR A 81 -8.11 -13.34 2.19
CA THR A 81 -8.01 -12.62 3.47
C THR A 81 -9.38 -12.48 4.14
N ALA A 82 -10.44 -12.21 3.39
CA ALA A 82 -11.80 -12.17 3.93
C ALA A 82 -12.23 -13.52 4.52
N ALA A 83 -11.94 -14.63 3.82
CA ALA A 83 -12.25 -15.97 4.30
C ALA A 83 -11.45 -16.34 5.57
N GLU A 84 -10.19 -15.94 5.66
CA GLU A 84 -9.31 -16.24 6.80
C GLU A 84 -9.61 -15.38 8.04
N THR A 85 -9.99 -14.12 7.85
CA THR A 85 -10.18 -13.14 8.94
C THR A 85 -11.63 -12.93 9.34
N GLY A 86 -12.59 -13.32 8.47
CA GLY A 86 -14.00 -12.96 8.61
C GLY A 86 -14.29 -11.47 8.38
N GLY A 87 -13.30 -10.69 7.92
CA GLY A 87 -13.42 -9.26 7.64
C GLY A 87 -13.75 -8.94 6.18
N HIS A 88 -13.71 -7.66 5.84
CA HIS A 88 -13.97 -7.17 4.47
C HIS A 88 -12.91 -6.15 4.03
N CYS A 89 -12.72 -6.03 2.70
CA CYS A 89 -11.83 -5.02 2.14
C CYS A 89 -12.50 -3.64 2.19
N ALA A 90 -12.05 -2.79 3.10
CA ALA A 90 -12.60 -1.45 3.32
C ALA A 90 -12.04 -0.39 2.36
N ALA A 91 -10.82 -0.59 1.82
CA ALA A 91 -10.20 0.34 0.90
C ALA A 91 -9.13 -0.32 0.03
N VAL A 92 -8.87 0.27 -1.14
CA VAL A 92 -7.82 -0.16 -2.07
C VAL A 92 -6.90 1.01 -2.42
N GLY A 93 -5.60 0.78 -2.35
CA GLY A 93 -4.56 1.73 -2.74
C GLY A 93 -3.71 1.19 -3.89
N ALA A 94 -3.29 2.04 -4.82
CA ALA A 94 -2.26 1.68 -5.78
C ALA A 94 -1.16 2.74 -5.92
N ALA A 95 0.08 2.26 -5.98
CA ALA A 95 1.26 3.05 -6.28
C ALA A 95 1.81 2.67 -7.66
N SER A 96 2.38 3.64 -8.37
CA SER A 96 2.99 3.42 -9.68
C SER A 96 4.15 4.39 -9.92
N PRO A 97 5.17 4.04 -10.72
CA PRO A 97 6.25 4.95 -11.08
C PRO A 97 5.73 6.11 -11.93
N GLY A 98 6.42 7.23 -11.83
CA GLY A 98 6.21 8.41 -12.66
C GLY A 98 5.23 9.41 -12.05
N ILE A 99 4.36 10.02 -12.86
CA ILE A 99 3.48 11.13 -12.44
C ILE A 99 2.03 10.63 -12.43
N VAL A 100 1.55 10.28 -11.24
CA VAL A 100 0.19 9.78 -11.01
C VAL A 100 -0.69 10.90 -10.49
N LEU A 101 -1.80 11.16 -11.18
CA LEU A 101 -2.87 12.07 -10.76
C LEU A 101 -4.14 11.25 -10.42
N PRO A 102 -5.12 11.84 -9.70
CA PRO A 102 -6.34 11.13 -9.34
C PRO A 102 -7.16 10.60 -10.53
N ASP A 103 -7.09 11.25 -11.68
CA ASP A 103 -7.89 10.94 -12.89
C ASP A 103 -7.10 10.27 -14.00
N ARG A 104 -5.77 10.43 -14.03
CA ARG A 104 -4.90 9.96 -15.13
C ARG A 104 -3.46 9.75 -14.68
N ILE A 105 -2.67 9.09 -15.51
CA ILE A 105 -1.23 8.98 -15.35
C ILE A 105 -0.57 9.84 -16.45
N LEU A 106 0.23 10.82 -16.07
CA LEU A 106 0.90 11.71 -17.02
C LEU A 106 2.21 11.12 -17.57
N LEU A 107 2.91 10.31 -16.77
CA LEU A 107 4.19 9.73 -17.15
C LEU A 107 4.41 8.44 -16.38
N ALA A 108 4.83 7.38 -17.06
CA ALA A 108 5.31 6.14 -16.47
C ALA A 108 6.16 5.41 -17.53
N PRO A 109 7.45 5.75 -17.64
CA PRO A 109 8.27 5.40 -18.81
C PRO A 109 8.57 3.91 -18.91
N ASN A 110 8.43 3.18 -17.80
CA ASN A 110 8.90 1.80 -17.69
C ASN A 110 7.90 0.78 -18.26
N VAL A 111 6.63 1.16 -18.49
CA VAL A 111 5.60 0.24 -19.02
C VAL A 111 4.79 0.95 -20.11
N PRO A 112 4.87 0.52 -21.38
CA PRO A 112 4.10 1.12 -22.47
C PRO A 112 2.59 1.10 -22.24
N GLY A 113 1.91 2.22 -22.51
CA GLY A 113 0.45 2.35 -22.45
C GLY A 113 -0.09 2.81 -21.09
N TRP A 114 0.78 3.03 -20.09
CA TRP A 114 0.36 3.38 -18.73
C TRP A 114 -0.38 4.73 -18.66
N GLN A 115 0.00 5.69 -19.51
CA GLN A 115 -0.69 6.99 -19.62
C GLN A 115 -2.14 6.91 -20.12
N ASN A 116 -2.55 5.79 -20.71
CA ASN A 116 -3.91 5.58 -21.18
C ASN A 116 -4.84 5.03 -20.08
N LEU A 117 -4.31 4.74 -18.89
CA LEU A 117 -5.06 4.13 -17.80
C LEU A 117 -5.68 5.16 -16.86
N THR A 118 -6.92 4.90 -16.46
CA THR A 118 -7.62 5.61 -15.39
C THR A 118 -7.58 4.80 -14.10
N LEU A 119 -6.39 4.65 -13.51
CA LEU A 119 -6.13 3.66 -12.45
C LEU A 119 -7.11 3.72 -11.28
N ALA A 120 -7.43 4.92 -10.77
CA ALA A 120 -8.37 5.07 -9.65
C ALA A 120 -9.79 4.60 -10.01
N ALA A 121 -10.27 4.95 -11.20
CA ALA A 121 -11.58 4.50 -11.68
C ALA A 121 -11.60 2.99 -11.90
N THR A 122 -10.55 2.43 -12.48
CA THR A 122 -10.45 0.99 -12.70
C THR A 122 -10.43 0.19 -11.39
N LEU A 123 -9.74 0.67 -10.35
CA LEU A 123 -9.77 0.04 -9.03
C LEU A 123 -11.15 0.14 -8.38
N ARG A 124 -11.76 1.32 -8.45
CA ARG A 124 -13.11 1.55 -7.94
C ARG A 124 -14.10 0.55 -8.51
N ASP A 125 -14.12 0.43 -9.83
CA ASP A 125 -15.05 -0.44 -10.54
C ASP A 125 -14.72 -1.92 -10.29
N ALA A 126 -13.43 -2.28 -10.18
CA ALA A 126 -12.98 -3.65 -9.94
C ALA A 126 -13.30 -4.18 -8.52
N PHE A 127 -13.43 -3.30 -7.53
CA PHE A 127 -13.70 -3.66 -6.13
C PHE A 127 -15.06 -3.18 -5.62
N GLY A 128 -15.86 -2.51 -6.45
CA GLY A 128 -17.18 -2.00 -6.07
C GLY A 128 -17.13 -0.96 -4.93
N LEU A 129 -16.06 -0.18 -4.86
CA LEU A 129 -15.83 0.80 -3.79
C LEU A 129 -16.25 2.20 -4.20
N ASP A 130 -16.48 3.09 -3.24
CA ASP A 130 -16.64 4.52 -3.52
C ASP A 130 -15.29 5.21 -3.73
N ARG A 131 -15.31 6.38 -4.39
CA ARG A 131 -14.09 7.20 -4.61
C ARG A 131 -13.32 7.51 -3.32
N ALA A 132 -14.02 7.67 -2.19
CA ALA A 132 -13.38 7.96 -0.90
C ALA A 132 -12.54 6.78 -0.35
N HIS A 133 -12.75 5.56 -0.85
CA HIS A 133 -12.09 4.33 -0.42
C HIS A 133 -11.04 3.85 -1.42
N VAL A 134 -10.70 4.67 -2.42
CA VAL A 134 -9.68 4.38 -3.42
C VAL A 134 -8.62 5.47 -3.44
N ALA A 135 -7.36 5.10 -3.27
CA ALA A 135 -6.23 6.01 -3.34
C ALA A 135 -5.25 5.58 -4.44
N VAL A 136 -4.73 6.54 -5.19
CA VAL A 136 -3.63 6.32 -6.13
C VAL A 136 -2.53 7.34 -5.90
N GLY A 137 -1.29 6.93 -6.12
CA GLY A 137 -0.15 7.80 -5.95
C GLY A 137 1.12 7.26 -6.61
N THR A 138 2.19 8.02 -6.46
CA THR A 138 3.53 7.57 -6.86
C THR A 138 4.12 6.68 -5.78
N ASP A 139 4.92 5.69 -6.18
CA ASP A 139 5.71 4.84 -5.28
C ASP A 139 6.52 5.63 -4.23
N ALA A 140 7.24 6.68 -4.64
CA ALA A 140 8.06 7.48 -3.72
C ALA A 140 7.24 8.18 -2.63
N LYS A 141 6.08 8.74 -2.98
CA LYS A 141 5.14 9.34 -2.01
C LYS A 141 4.52 8.29 -1.09
N ALA A 142 4.16 7.11 -1.64
CA ALA A 142 3.62 6.02 -0.84
C ALA A 142 4.66 5.50 0.17
N ALA A 143 5.90 5.31 -0.26
CA ALA A 143 7.02 4.94 0.61
C ALA A 143 7.26 5.98 1.70
N ALA A 144 7.31 7.28 1.35
CA ALA A 144 7.48 8.34 2.33
C ALA A 144 6.34 8.35 3.36
N LEU A 145 5.09 8.18 2.92
CA LEU A 145 3.94 8.11 3.83
C LEU A 145 4.02 6.89 4.76
N ALA A 146 4.43 5.74 4.25
CA ALA A 146 4.61 4.54 5.04
C ALA A 146 5.70 4.73 6.11
N GLU A 147 6.85 5.33 5.76
CA GLU A 147 7.94 5.60 6.70
C GLU A 147 7.55 6.61 7.79
N VAL A 148 6.76 7.63 7.45
CA VAL A 148 6.26 8.61 8.44
C VAL A 148 5.21 7.99 9.38
N ARG A 149 4.37 7.07 8.87
CA ARG A 149 3.30 6.43 9.65
C ARG A 149 3.84 5.32 10.55
N TRP A 150 4.65 4.42 9.98
CA TRP A 150 4.99 3.13 10.58
C TRP A 150 6.50 2.84 10.61
N GLY A 151 7.33 3.65 9.94
CA GLY A 151 8.75 3.39 9.76
C GLY A 151 9.69 4.35 10.50
N ALA A 152 10.87 4.56 9.91
CA ALA A 152 11.99 5.27 10.50
C ALA A 152 11.80 6.79 10.58
N LEU A 153 10.83 7.35 9.84
CA LEU A 153 10.53 8.79 9.82
C LEU A 153 9.41 9.17 10.81
N ARG A 154 8.93 8.24 11.63
CA ARG A 154 7.86 8.53 12.61
C ARG A 154 8.30 9.60 13.61
N GLY A 155 7.52 10.69 13.68
CA GLY A 155 7.77 11.82 14.57
C GLY A 155 8.69 12.90 13.98
N ALA A 156 9.18 12.75 12.75
CA ALA A 156 9.94 13.79 12.06
C ALA A 156 9.00 14.84 11.42
N ASP A 157 9.33 16.12 11.58
CA ASP A 157 8.66 17.25 10.92
C ASP A 157 9.65 18.42 10.70
N PRO A 158 10.13 18.67 9.46
CA PRO A 158 9.76 17.98 8.22
C PRO A 158 10.47 16.62 8.05
N ALA A 159 9.85 15.73 7.27
CA ALA A 159 10.43 14.45 6.86
C ALA A 159 10.75 14.44 5.36
N ILE A 160 11.89 13.86 4.98
CA ILE A 160 12.30 13.70 3.58
C ILE A 160 12.71 12.24 3.36
N LEU A 161 12.13 11.60 2.35
CA LEU A 161 12.57 10.30 1.83
C LEU A 161 13.23 10.51 0.47
N LEU A 162 14.49 10.07 0.36
CA LEU A 162 15.24 10.06 -0.90
C LEU A 162 15.34 8.63 -1.40
N SER A 163 14.58 8.31 -2.46
CA SER A 163 14.69 7.01 -3.14
C SER A 163 15.87 7.05 -4.13
N LEU A 164 16.93 6.32 -3.82
CA LEU A 164 18.09 6.15 -4.70
C LEU A 164 17.92 4.82 -5.48
N GLY A 165 17.22 4.92 -6.61
CA GLY A 165 16.98 3.82 -7.53
C GLY A 165 17.88 3.87 -8.78
N THR A 166 17.60 2.96 -9.70
CA THR A 166 18.30 2.78 -10.99
C THR A 166 17.56 3.41 -12.15
#